data_AF-A0A939WCG8-F1
#
_entry.id   AF-A0A939WCG8-F1
#
_cell.length_a   1.000
_cell.length_b   1.000
_cell.length_c   1.000
_cell.angle_alpha   90.00
_cell.angle_beta   90.00
_cell.angle_gamma   90.00
#
_symmetry.space_group_name_H-M   'P 1'
#
loop_
_entity.id
_entity.type
_entity.pdbx_description
1 polymer ?
#
loop_
_entity_poly.entity_id
_entity_poly.type
_entity_poly.pdbx_seq_one_letter_code
_entity_poly.pdbx_strand_id
1 'polypeptide(L)'
;MGLFDFLGKGKEKAAEQAAESAKTAQGAPVGASGIRFGSQYSISSTFVIAPKPLDVGVKRSKELQNKIVATGSVKGGQFRKGDLVVIVGQNGVVKAQTTLLDVFKDDGANDFNTLLSANMGKKEAGLGVDAYFILDMSDGVGFGDIVAKI
;
A
#
# COMPACT_ATOMS: atom_id res chain seq x y z
N MET A 1 -45.76 35.74 1.85
CA MET A 1 -44.29 35.75 1.98
C MET A 1 -43.92 34.76 3.08
N GLY A 2 -43.44 33.54 2.89
CA GLY A 2 -43.15 32.70 1.73
C GLY A 2 -42.45 31.48 2.34
N LEU A 3 -43.19 30.40 2.65
CA LEU A 3 -42.63 29.17 3.25
C LEU A 3 -41.55 28.51 2.36
N PHE A 4 -41.48 28.94 1.09
CA PHE A 4 -40.46 28.59 0.10
C PHE A 4 -39.10 29.31 0.32
N ASP A 5 -39.05 30.40 1.08
CA ASP A 5 -37.82 31.21 1.26
C ASP A 5 -36.91 30.66 2.39
N PHE A 6 -37.46 29.81 3.27
CA PHE A 6 -36.69 29.12 4.31
C PHE A 6 -36.03 27.82 3.81
N LEU A 7 -36.58 27.22 2.74
CA LEU A 7 -36.05 26.00 2.13
C LEU A 7 -34.90 26.26 1.14
N GLY A 8 -34.76 27.51 0.65
CA GLY A 8 -33.67 27.94 -0.23
C GLY A 8 -32.33 28.07 0.52
N LYS A 9 -32.35 28.68 1.72
CA LYS A 9 -31.12 28.89 2.52
C LYS A 9 -30.56 27.63 3.19
N GLY A 10 -31.36 26.57 3.31
CA GLY A 10 -30.91 25.27 3.83
C GLY A 10 -30.13 24.44 2.80
N LYS A 11 -30.40 24.62 1.50
CA LYS A 11 -29.70 23.90 0.43
C LYS A 11 -28.33 24.48 0.09
N GLU A 12 -28.13 25.79 0.25
CA GLU A 12 -26.80 26.39 0.06
C GLU A 12 -25.80 25.98 1.15
N LYS A 13 -26.22 25.91 2.42
CA LYS A 13 -25.31 25.46 3.50
C LYS A 13 -25.02 23.95 3.51
N ALA A 14 -25.92 23.13 2.99
CA ALA A 14 -25.70 21.68 2.88
C ALA A 14 -24.78 21.32 1.69
N ALA A 15 -24.80 22.11 0.61
CA ALA A 15 -23.90 21.91 -0.52
C ALA A 15 -22.45 22.32 -0.20
N GLU A 16 -22.25 23.34 0.64
CA GLU A 16 -20.91 23.81 1.02
C GLU A 16 -20.23 22.87 2.03
N GLN A 17 -20.97 22.31 2.99
CA GLN A 17 -20.44 21.28 3.91
C GLN A 17 -20.25 19.92 3.25
N ALA A 18 -21.05 19.56 2.24
CA ALA A 18 -20.82 18.35 1.45
C ALA A 18 -19.62 18.48 0.49
N ALA A 19 -19.30 19.70 0.03
CA ALA A 19 -18.12 19.95 -0.79
C ALA A 19 -16.80 19.94 0.02
N GLU A 20 -16.84 20.34 1.29
CA GLU A 20 -15.67 20.27 2.18
C GLU A 20 -15.40 18.84 2.68
N SER A 21 -16.46 18.05 2.92
CA SER A 21 -16.32 16.62 3.24
C SER A 21 -16.02 15.75 2.02
N ALA A 22 -16.36 16.18 0.79
CA ALA A 22 -15.97 15.49 -0.45
C ALA A 22 -14.54 15.80 -0.93
N LYS A 23 -13.97 16.97 -0.58
CA LYS A 23 -12.55 17.27 -0.85
C LYS A 23 -11.58 16.53 0.08
N THR A 24 -12.09 15.93 1.15
CA THR A 24 -11.28 15.15 2.10
C THR A 24 -11.27 13.65 1.78
N ALA A 25 -11.94 13.22 0.70
CA ALA A 25 -12.09 11.80 0.34
C ALA A 25 -11.25 11.34 -0.86
N GLN A 26 -10.41 12.20 -1.46
CA GLN A 26 -9.50 11.81 -2.53
C GLN A 26 -8.10 12.37 -2.31
N GLY A 27 -7.20 11.48 -1.86
CA GLY A 27 -5.76 11.67 -2.03
C GLY A 27 -4.96 11.61 -0.74
N ALA A 28 -4.48 10.39 -0.45
CA ALA A 28 -3.24 10.06 0.27
C ALA A 28 -3.14 10.44 1.76
N PRO A 29 -2.77 9.49 2.64
CA PRO A 29 -2.20 9.86 3.92
C PRO A 29 -0.84 10.51 3.63
N VAL A 30 -0.80 11.83 3.83
CA VAL A 30 0.38 12.66 3.66
C VAL A 30 1.34 12.31 4.80
N GLY A 31 2.57 11.96 4.44
CA GLY A 31 3.64 11.94 5.42
C GLY A 31 3.77 13.33 6.06
N ALA A 32 3.99 13.44 7.38
CA ALA A 32 4.18 14.66 8.15
C ALA A 32 5.27 15.61 7.60
N SER A 33 6.01 15.20 6.56
CA SER A 33 6.90 16.04 5.75
C SER A 33 6.22 16.85 4.62
N GLY A 34 4.90 16.71 4.40
CA GLY A 34 4.20 17.37 3.30
C GLY A 34 4.47 16.78 1.91
N ILE A 35 5.20 15.65 1.83
CA ILE A 35 5.56 14.99 0.59
C ILE A 35 4.38 14.14 0.09
N ARG A 36 3.91 14.45 -1.13
CA ARG A 36 2.93 13.63 -1.84
C ARG A 36 3.66 12.63 -2.72
N PHE A 37 3.55 11.35 -2.38
CA PHE A 37 4.08 10.27 -3.21
C PHE A 37 3.08 9.88 -4.30
N GLY A 38 3.56 9.70 -5.54
CA GLY A 38 2.73 9.32 -6.69
C GLY A 38 2.24 7.87 -6.62
N SER A 39 3.07 6.96 -6.09
CA SER A 39 2.68 5.58 -5.81
C SER A 39 2.64 5.32 -4.30
N GLN A 40 1.53 4.75 -3.83
CA GLN A 40 1.29 4.48 -2.41
C GLN A 40 0.60 3.13 -2.23
N TYR A 41 1.01 2.40 -1.21
CA TYR A 41 0.48 1.11 -0.83
C TYR A 41 0.22 1.09 0.67
N SER A 42 -1.01 0.78 1.06
CA SER A 42 -1.45 0.75 2.45
C SER A 42 -1.31 -0.65 3.01
N ILE A 43 -0.62 -0.78 4.14
CA ILE A 43 -0.35 -2.07 4.77
C ILE A 43 -1.50 -2.47 5.70
N SER A 44 -2.07 -3.64 5.45
CA SER A 44 -3.12 -4.29 6.24
C SER A 44 -2.58 -5.38 7.15
N SER A 45 -1.47 -6.03 6.82
CA SER A 45 -0.79 -6.98 7.71
C SER A 45 0.67 -7.17 7.28
N THR A 46 1.46 -7.73 8.17
CA THR A 46 2.88 -8.01 7.93
C THR A 46 3.28 -9.33 8.55
N PHE A 47 4.09 -10.12 7.85
CA PHE A 47 4.69 -11.33 8.38
C PHE A 47 6.09 -11.54 7.82
N VAL A 48 6.90 -12.34 8.52
CA VAL A 48 8.27 -12.66 8.09
C VAL A 48 8.26 -14.02 7.39
N ILE A 49 9.08 -14.16 6.36
CA ILE A 49 9.17 -15.41 5.58
C ILE A 49 10.54 -16.08 5.70
N ALA A 50 10.52 -17.40 5.59
CA ALA A 50 11.71 -18.24 5.51
C ALA A 50 11.47 -19.35 4.46
N PRO A 51 11.50 -19.01 3.16
CA PRO A 51 11.17 -19.97 2.10
C PRO A 51 12.25 -21.05 1.98
N LYS A 52 11.83 -22.29 1.70
CA LYS A 52 12.76 -23.41 1.59
C LYS A 52 13.50 -23.39 0.25
N PRO A 53 14.77 -23.81 0.20
CA PRO A 53 15.53 -23.90 -1.04
C PRO A 53 14.89 -24.79 -2.12
N LEU A 54 14.12 -25.81 -1.72
CA LEU A 54 13.44 -26.72 -2.64
C LEU A 54 12.26 -26.06 -3.36
N ASP A 55 11.63 -25.05 -2.74
CA ASP A 55 10.41 -24.43 -3.25
C ASP A 55 10.72 -23.25 -4.18
N VAL A 56 11.77 -22.48 -3.87
CA VAL A 56 12.10 -21.23 -4.59
C VAL A 56 13.51 -21.19 -5.19
N GLY A 57 14.29 -22.25 -5.00
CA GLY A 57 15.71 -22.33 -5.35
C GLY A 57 16.64 -21.76 -4.27
N VAL A 58 17.88 -22.26 -4.24
CA VAL A 58 18.89 -21.92 -3.20
C VAL A 58 19.21 -20.42 -3.16
N LYS A 59 19.33 -19.76 -4.31
CA LYS A 59 19.69 -18.34 -4.36
C LYS A 59 18.59 -17.46 -3.75
N ARG A 60 17.35 -17.70 -4.16
CA ARG A 60 16.20 -16.89 -3.74
C ARG A 60 15.76 -17.19 -2.32
N SER A 61 15.87 -18.43 -1.87
CA SER A 61 15.59 -18.77 -0.47
C SER A 61 16.47 -17.99 0.49
N LYS A 62 17.77 -17.81 0.17
CA LYS A 62 18.70 -16.99 0.95
C LYS A 62 18.36 -15.49 0.89
N GLU A 63 18.04 -14.97 -0.29
CA GLU A 63 17.69 -13.55 -0.48
C GLU A 63 16.42 -13.15 0.30
N LEU A 64 15.42 -14.04 0.29
CA LEU A 64 14.12 -13.82 0.93
C LEU A 64 14.09 -14.26 2.41
N GLN A 65 15.19 -14.81 2.92
CA GLN A 65 15.23 -15.31 4.28
C GLN A 65 15.10 -14.15 5.29
N ASN A 66 14.17 -14.30 6.23
CA ASN A 66 13.88 -13.32 7.28
C ASN A 66 13.48 -11.94 6.73
N LYS A 67 12.88 -11.90 5.54
CA LYS A 67 12.34 -10.67 4.95
C LYS A 67 10.87 -10.51 5.31
N ILE A 68 10.44 -9.26 5.38
CA ILE A 68 9.05 -8.90 5.63
C ILE A 68 8.25 -9.00 4.35
N VAL A 69 7.10 -9.64 4.45
CA VAL A 69 6.00 -9.55 3.51
C VAL A 69 4.94 -8.65 4.11
N ALA A 70 4.63 -7.58 3.40
CA ALA A 70 3.49 -6.73 3.68
C ALA A 70 2.31 -7.14 2.79
N THR A 71 1.12 -7.23 3.38
CA THR A 71 -0.14 -7.44 2.67
C THR A 71 -1.01 -6.20 2.80
N GLY A 72 -1.86 -5.97 1.81
CA GLY A 72 -2.57 -4.72 1.69
C GLY A 72 -2.84 -4.32 0.25
N SER A 73 -3.13 -3.05 0.04
CA SER A 73 -3.73 -2.56 -1.20
C SER A 73 -2.97 -1.37 -1.78
N VAL A 74 -2.80 -1.34 -3.10
CA VAL A 74 -2.22 -0.18 -3.79
C VAL A 74 -3.26 0.94 -3.85
N LYS A 75 -2.98 2.06 -3.19
CA LYS A 75 -3.84 3.25 -3.14
C LYS A 75 -3.50 4.29 -4.20
N GLY A 76 -2.33 4.19 -4.83
CA GLY A 76 -1.86 5.12 -5.85
C GLY A 76 -0.77 4.52 -6.71
N GLY A 77 -0.77 4.88 -8.00
CA GLY A 77 0.31 4.57 -8.94
C GLY A 77 0.50 3.08 -9.23
N GLN A 78 1.75 2.72 -9.50
CA GLN A 78 2.18 1.36 -9.80
C GLN A 78 3.50 1.04 -9.07
N PHE A 79 3.61 -0.20 -8.61
CA PHE A 79 4.81 -0.77 -8.01
C PHE A 79 5.30 -1.95 -8.83
N ARG A 80 6.62 -2.11 -8.90
CA ARG A 80 7.29 -3.23 -9.55
C ARG A 80 8.42 -3.76 -8.67
N LYS A 81 8.79 -5.02 -8.88
CA LYS A 81 10.03 -5.57 -8.33
C LYS A 81 11.22 -4.64 -8.66
N GLY A 82 12.04 -4.38 -7.65
CA GLY A 82 13.25 -3.56 -7.75
C GLY A 82 13.02 -2.07 -7.47
N ASP A 83 11.77 -1.64 -7.30
CA ASP A 83 11.47 -0.24 -6.97
C ASP A 83 12.04 0.12 -5.59
N LEU A 84 12.64 1.32 -5.52
CA LEU A 84 13.03 1.95 -4.26
C LEU A 84 11.79 2.57 -3.60
N VAL A 85 11.61 2.25 -2.32
CA VAL A 85 10.44 2.67 -1.56
C VAL A 85 10.85 3.16 -0.18
N VAL A 86 10.01 4.00 0.41
CA VAL A 86 10.06 4.38 1.82
C VAL A 86 8.88 3.78 2.57
N ILE A 87 9.11 3.49 3.85
CA ILE A 87 8.08 3.16 4.82
C ILE A 87 7.71 4.44 5.55
N VAL A 88 6.46 4.85 5.44
CA VAL A 88 5.91 6.02 6.13
C VAL A 88 5.04 5.51 7.27
N GLY A 89 5.35 5.94 8.50
CA GLY A 89 4.56 5.59 9.66
C GLY A 89 3.16 6.22 9.64
N GLN A 90 2.26 5.74 10.50
CA GLN A 90 0.94 6.34 10.69
C GLN A 90 0.98 7.82 11.12
N ASN A 91 2.06 8.22 11.80
CA ASN A 91 2.35 9.63 12.14
C ASN A 91 2.81 10.46 10.94
N GLY A 92 2.89 9.84 9.75
CA GLY A 92 3.37 10.43 8.52
C GLY A 92 4.89 10.57 8.42
N VAL A 93 5.66 10.12 9.39
CA VAL A 93 7.13 10.26 9.32
C VAL A 93 7.73 9.11 8.53
N VAL A 94 8.71 9.39 7.67
CA VAL A 94 9.49 8.35 7.00
C VAL A 94 10.31 7.59 8.04
N LYS A 95 10.04 6.29 8.18
CA LYS A 95 10.70 5.39 9.12
C LYS A 95 11.97 4.79 8.53
N ALA A 96 11.90 4.35 7.28
CA ALA A 96 12.99 3.65 6.62
C ALA A 96 12.90 3.76 5.09
N GLN A 97 14.02 3.54 4.42
CA GLN A 97 14.13 3.34 2.97
C GLN A 97 14.52 1.89 2.69
N THR A 98 13.89 1.27 1.69
CA THR A 98 14.12 -0.13 1.32
C THR A 98 13.83 -0.35 -0.17
N THR A 99 13.92 -1.59 -0.62
CA THR A 99 13.65 -2.01 -2.00
C THR A 99 12.58 -3.10 -2.01
N LEU A 100 11.73 -3.09 -3.03
CA LEU A 100 10.79 -4.18 -3.27
C LEU A 100 11.50 -5.38 -3.91
N LEU A 101 11.72 -6.43 -3.13
CA LEU A 101 12.35 -7.67 -3.59
C LEU A 101 11.43 -8.45 -4.53
N ASP A 102 10.13 -8.44 -4.27
CA ASP A 102 9.11 -9.02 -5.13
C ASP A 102 7.74 -8.39 -4.84
N VAL A 103 6.88 -8.45 -5.85
CA VAL A 103 5.49 -8.00 -5.78
C VAL A 103 4.62 -9.09 -6.38
N PHE A 104 3.63 -9.57 -5.63
CA PHE A 104 2.62 -10.51 -6.12
C PHE A 104 1.26 -9.87 -5.98
N LYS A 105 0.45 -9.91 -7.04
CA LYS A 105 -0.97 -9.54 -6.91
C LYS A 105 -1.68 -10.64 -6.13
N ASP A 106 -2.54 -10.23 -5.21
CA ASP A 106 -3.49 -11.14 -4.61
C ASP A 106 -4.63 -11.36 -5.61
N ASP A 107 -4.77 -12.59 -6.09
CA ASP A 107 -5.83 -13.01 -7.01
C ASP A 107 -7.06 -13.57 -6.27
N GLY A 108 -6.98 -13.68 -4.93
CA GLY A 108 -8.01 -14.27 -4.08
C GLY A 108 -8.19 -15.79 -4.27
N ALA A 109 -7.40 -16.41 -5.14
CA ALA A 109 -7.50 -17.83 -5.49
C ALA A 109 -6.32 -18.64 -4.94
N ASN A 110 -5.13 -18.04 -4.88
CA ASN A 110 -3.90 -18.68 -4.44
C ASN A 110 -3.37 -18.05 -3.15
N ASP A 111 -2.83 -18.88 -2.26
CA ASP A 111 -2.13 -18.37 -1.09
C ASP A 111 -0.74 -17.83 -1.44
N PHE A 112 -0.17 -17.05 -0.53
CA PHE A 112 1.16 -16.46 -0.70
C PHE A 112 2.25 -17.51 -1.00
N ASN A 113 2.21 -18.67 -0.34
CA ASN A 113 3.22 -19.72 -0.52
C ASN A 113 3.18 -20.34 -1.92
N THR A 114 1.99 -20.52 -2.48
CA THR A 114 1.77 -20.97 -3.86
C THR A 114 2.28 -19.92 -4.84
N LEU A 115 1.95 -18.65 -4.64
CA LEU A 115 2.44 -17.55 -5.48
C LEU A 115 3.98 -17.45 -5.43
N LEU A 116 4.57 -17.65 -4.25
CA LEU A 116 6.00 -17.58 -4.04
C LEU A 116 6.76 -18.72 -4.73
N SER A 117 6.26 -19.95 -4.59
CA SER A 117 6.87 -21.16 -5.17
C SER A 117 6.69 -21.26 -6.68
N ALA A 118 5.50 -20.92 -7.18
CA ALA A 118 5.17 -21.03 -8.60
C ALA A 118 5.89 -19.98 -9.48
N ASN A 119 6.59 -19.01 -8.85
CA ASN A 119 7.34 -17.95 -9.52
C ASN A 119 6.54 -17.27 -10.66
N MET A 120 5.23 -17.10 -10.46
CA MET A 120 4.32 -16.70 -11.53
C MET A 120 4.19 -15.19 -11.66
N GLY A 121 4.12 -14.74 -12.92
CA GLY A 121 3.50 -13.47 -13.30
C GLY A 121 4.42 -12.25 -13.38
N LYS A 122 3.87 -11.20 -14.00
CA LYS A 122 4.45 -9.85 -13.95
C LYS A 122 4.41 -9.38 -12.51
N LYS A 123 5.58 -9.11 -11.94
CA LYS A 123 5.74 -8.67 -10.55
C LYS A 123 5.49 -7.18 -10.42
N GLU A 124 4.24 -6.81 -10.69
CA GLU A 124 3.77 -5.45 -10.63
C GLU A 124 2.37 -5.40 -10.01
N ALA A 125 2.08 -4.36 -9.25
CA ALA A 125 0.75 -4.09 -8.71
C ALA A 125 0.37 -2.64 -9.01
N GLY A 126 -0.86 -2.42 -9.48
CA GLY A 126 -1.38 -1.11 -9.85
C GLY A 126 -2.51 -0.67 -8.91
N LEU A 127 -2.97 0.57 -9.06
CA LEU A 127 -4.05 1.15 -8.28
C LEU A 127 -5.25 0.20 -8.09
N GLY A 128 -5.70 0.06 -6.84
CA GLY A 128 -6.88 -0.71 -6.46
C GLY A 128 -6.64 -2.21 -6.35
N VAL A 129 -5.41 -2.68 -6.54
CA VAL A 129 -5.06 -4.11 -6.46
C VAL A 129 -4.51 -4.44 -5.07
N ASP A 130 -5.05 -5.50 -4.47
CA ASP A 130 -4.46 -6.13 -3.29
C ASP A 130 -3.22 -6.93 -3.70
N ALA A 131 -2.16 -6.83 -2.91
CA ALA A 131 -0.87 -7.40 -3.28
C ALA A 131 -0.04 -7.76 -2.04
N TYR A 132 0.89 -8.69 -2.24
CA TYR A 132 1.96 -9.06 -1.33
C TYR A 132 3.25 -8.37 -1.78
N PHE A 133 3.81 -7.52 -0.91
CA PHE A 133 5.07 -6.84 -1.14
C PHE A 133 6.14 -7.48 -0.27
N ILE A 134 7.18 -8.03 -0.88
CA ILE A 134 8.37 -8.44 -0.14
C ILE A 134 9.32 -7.26 -0.08
N LEU A 135 9.64 -6.82 1.13
CA LEU A 135 10.53 -5.70 1.39
C LEU A 135 11.91 -6.22 1.81
N ASP A 136 12.97 -5.54 1.39
CA ASP A 136 14.34 -5.85 1.83
C ASP A 136 14.61 -5.34 3.25
N MET A 137 13.93 -5.91 4.23
CA MET A 137 14.03 -5.57 5.65
C MET A 137 13.48 -6.69 6.52
N SER A 138 13.98 -6.77 7.75
CA SER A 138 13.65 -7.80 8.74
C SER A 138 12.64 -7.34 9.80
N ASP A 139 12.54 -6.03 10.01
CA ASP A 139 11.71 -5.37 11.04
C ASP A 139 11.35 -3.94 10.62
N GLY A 140 10.62 -3.21 11.47
CA GLY A 140 10.34 -1.78 11.28
C GLY A 140 9.10 -1.46 10.44
N VAL A 141 8.36 -2.46 9.96
CA VAL A 141 7.08 -2.30 9.24
C VAL A 141 5.94 -2.83 10.08
N GLY A 142 4.87 -2.05 10.22
CA GLY A 142 3.69 -2.43 10.99
C GLY A 142 2.38 -2.18 10.25
N PHE A 143 1.31 -2.65 10.88
CA PHE A 143 -0.06 -2.37 10.46
C PHE A 143 -0.30 -0.86 10.31
N GLY A 144 -0.95 -0.44 9.22
CA GLY A 144 -1.30 0.95 8.96
C GLY A 144 -0.13 1.84 8.50
N ASP A 145 1.09 1.31 8.42
CA ASP A 145 2.17 1.98 7.71
C ASP A 145 1.89 2.00 6.19
N ILE A 146 2.58 2.89 5.49
CA ILE A 146 2.44 3.06 4.04
C ILE A 146 3.77 2.79 3.38
N VAL A 147 3.75 2.00 2.31
CA VAL A 147 4.88 1.87 1.38
C VAL A 147 4.67 2.89 0.28
N ALA A 148 5.62 3.81 0.11
CA ALA A 148 5.57 4.85 -0.90
C ALA A 148 6.79 4.78 -1.81
N LYS A 149 6.60 4.99 -3.11
CA LYS A 149 7.70 4.99 -4.08
C LYS A 149 8.43 6.33 -4.07
N ILE A 150 9.76 6.29 -4.11
CA ILE A 150 10.64 7.47 -4.24
C ILE A 150 10.80 7.83 -5.71
#